data_AF-A0A817NFT2-F1
#
_entry.id   AF-A0A817NFT2-F1
#
_cell.length_a   1.000
_cell.length_b   1.000
_cell.length_c   1.000
_cell.angle_alpha   90.00
_cell.angle_beta   90.00
_cell.angle_gamma   90.00
#
_symmetry.space_group_name_H-M   'P 1'
#
loop_
_entity.id
_entity.type
_entity.pdbx_description
1 polymer ?
#
loop_
_entity_poly.entity_id
_entity_poly.type
_entity_poly.pdbx_seq_one_letter_code
_entity_poly.pdbx_strand_id
1 'polypeptide(L)'
;MNSARETNLHFLWDSGLIHVRMSRNFNSNITMYYEYLYDLMRNQASKIDNGNFKQWIAEGVHLVCGQVYIDERNITMNVSAVFHLGNTYYKKNISVIEKRIIQGGQRLDALLNMLAANRPNPSSTPPSITSTSMSSSPFAKLYWSITTLIVILSIEFVIVITFIGIRMFMRRKQPITLSFSTPFKK
;
A
#
# COMPACT_ATOMS: atom_id res chain seq x y z
N MET A 1 -15.17 -26.44 6.06
CA MET A 1 -15.74 -25.43 7.00
C MET A 1 -16.28 -24.29 6.18
N ASN A 2 -17.61 -24.10 6.22
CA ASN A 2 -18.39 -23.14 5.45
C ASN A 2 -18.79 -21.95 6.35
N SER A 3 -17.92 -20.95 6.52
CA SER A 3 -18.30 -19.70 7.17
C SER A 3 -18.06 -18.56 6.20
N ALA A 4 -19.15 -17.96 5.72
CA ALA A 4 -19.09 -16.72 4.98
C ALA A 4 -18.68 -15.61 5.95
N ARG A 5 -17.58 -14.90 5.64
CA ARG A 5 -17.12 -13.75 6.42
C ARG A 5 -17.56 -12.47 5.72
N GLU A 6 -18.33 -11.67 6.41
CA GLU A 6 -18.74 -10.35 5.93
C GLU A 6 -17.56 -9.39 5.97
N THR A 7 -17.33 -8.71 4.85
CA THR A 7 -16.26 -7.71 4.72
C THR A 7 -16.56 -6.73 3.60
N ASN A 8 -15.86 -5.59 3.58
CA ASN A 8 -15.87 -4.69 2.45
C ASN A 8 -14.80 -5.08 1.41
N LEU A 9 -14.98 -4.58 0.17
CA LEU A 9 -14.09 -4.86 -0.95
C LEU A 9 -12.66 -4.33 -0.73
N HIS A 10 -12.53 -3.18 -0.07
CA HIS A 10 -11.23 -2.59 0.23
C HIS A 10 -10.38 -3.51 1.12
N PHE A 11 -10.96 -4.00 2.23
CA PHE A 11 -10.31 -4.99 3.10
C PHE A 11 -9.93 -6.26 2.36
N LEU A 12 -10.80 -6.72 1.45
CA LEU A 12 -10.52 -7.92 0.65
C LEU A 12 -9.27 -7.74 -0.21
N TRP A 13 -9.06 -6.56 -0.81
CA TRP A 13 -7.87 -6.24 -1.59
C TRP A 13 -6.63 -5.92 -0.74
N ASP A 14 -6.80 -5.20 0.38
CA ASP A 14 -5.70 -4.83 1.27
C ASP A 14 -5.04 -6.04 1.92
N SER A 15 -5.84 -7.02 2.34
CA SER A 15 -5.36 -8.12 3.18
C SER A 15 -6.11 -9.42 3.00
N GLY A 16 -7.39 -9.40 2.65
CA GLY A 16 -8.22 -10.61 2.59
C GLY A 16 -7.71 -11.66 1.59
N LEU A 17 -7.41 -11.24 0.35
CA LEU A 17 -6.91 -12.14 -0.70
C LEU A 17 -5.51 -12.67 -0.36
N ILE A 18 -4.65 -11.83 0.23
CA ILE A 18 -3.31 -12.23 0.69
C ILE A 18 -3.42 -13.25 1.83
N HIS A 19 -4.32 -13.04 2.78
CA HIS A 19 -4.55 -13.97 3.88
C HIS A 19 -5.04 -15.33 3.37
N VAL A 20 -5.97 -15.32 2.40
CA VAL A 20 -6.42 -16.55 1.72
C VAL A 20 -5.26 -17.24 1.00
N ARG A 21 -4.42 -16.49 0.29
CA ARG A 21 -3.23 -17.01 -0.41
C ARG A 21 -2.24 -17.66 0.55
N MET A 22 -1.90 -16.96 1.64
CA MET A 22 -1.01 -17.45 2.68
C MET A 22 -1.55 -18.72 3.37
N SER A 23 -2.83 -18.72 3.73
CA SER A 23 -3.46 -19.87 4.37
C SER A 23 -3.49 -21.10 3.44
N ARG A 24 -3.82 -20.91 2.16
CA ARG A 24 -3.98 -22.02 1.20
C ARG A 24 -2.66 -22.60 0.70
N ASN A 25 -1.64 -21.76 0.51
CA ASN A 25 -0.44 -22.14 -0.23
C ASN A 25 0.83 -22.11 0.61
N PHE A 26 0.81 -21.49 1.78
CA PHE A 26 2.01 -21.24 2.56
C PHE A 26 1.84 -21.59 4.05
N ASN A 27 0.80 -22.35 4.43
CA ASN A 27 0.52 -22.71 5.82
C ASN A 27 0.49 -21.51 6.78
N SER A 28 0.04 -20.35 6.30
CA SER A 28 0.09 -19.07 7.03
C SER A 28 1.51 -18.60 7.42
N ASN A 29 2.55 -19.15 6.79
CA ASN A 29 3.94 -18.76 6.98
C ASN A 29 4.29 -17.56 6.07
N ILE A 30 4.54 -16.41 6.69
CA ILE A 30 4.88 -15.18 5.98
C ILE A 30 6.25 -15.25 5.30
N THR A 31 7.21 -15.96 5.89
CA THR A 31 8.56 -16.12 5.34
C THR A 31 8.50 -16.86 4.01
N MET A 32 7.75 -17.97 3.93
CA MET A 32 7.58 -18.71 2.67
C MET A 32 6.86 -17.88 1.60
N TYR A 33 5.87 -17.07 1.99
CA TYR A 33 5.19 -16.19 1.04
C TYR A 33 6.10 -15.07 0.55
N TYR A 34 6.94 -14.51 1.42
CA TYR A 34 7.96 -13.53 1.06
C TYR A 34 8.99 -14.12 0.09
N GLU A 35 9.55 -15.30 0.39
CA GLU A 35 10.50 -15.99 -0.51
C GLU A 35 9.89 -16.23 -1.88
N TYR A 36 8.63 -16.65 -1.93
CA TYR A 36 7.88 -16.78 -3.18
C TYR A 36 7.77 -15.46 -3.96
N LEU A 37 7.41 -14.35 -3.30
CA LEU A 37 7.32 -13.04 -3.94
C LEU A 37 8.70 -12.57 -4.43
N TYR A 38 9.75 -12.84 -3.66
CA TYR A 38 11.13 -12.51 -4.01
C TYR A 38 11.58 -13.28 -5.25
N ASP A 39 11.28 -14.57 -5.34
CA ASP A 39 11.56 -15.39 -6.52
C ASP A 39 10.76 -14.94 -7.73
N LEU A 40 9.48 -14.61 -7.54
CA LEU A 40 8.63 -14.08 -8.58
C LEU A 40 9.18 -12.75 -9.12
N MET A 41 9.67 -11.87 -8.24
CA MET A 41 10.33 -10.62 -8.61
C MET A 41 11.61 -10.87 -9.42
N ARG A 42 12.48 -11.78 -8.98
CA ARG A 42 13.73 -12.12 -9.70
C ARG A 42 13.48 -12.66 -11.10
N ASN A 43 12.41 -13.45 -11.26
CA ASN A 43 12.06 -14.07 -12.53
C ASN A 43 11.29 -13.15 -13.48
N GLN A 44 10.72 -12.04 -12.98
CA GLN A 44 10.06 -11.05 -13.83
C GLN A 44 11.10 -10.10 -14.44
N ALA A 45 11.50 -10.37 -15.69
CA ALA A 45 12.43 -9.55 -16.47
C ALA A 45 11.87 -8.18 -16.91
N SER A 46 10.75 -7.71 -16.34
CA SER A 46 10.15 -6.45 -16.76
C SER A 46 11.00 -5.28 -16.30
N LYS A 47 11.45 -4.46 -17.25
CA LYS A 47 11.90 -3.09 -16.98
C LYS A 47 10.85 -2.42 -16.10
N ILE A 48 11.20 -2.16 -14.85
CA ILE A 48 10.37 -1.36 -13.97
C ILE A 48 10.31 0.01 -14.60
N ASP A 49 9.11 0.45 -14.92
CA ASP A 49 8.91 1.84 -15.26
C ASP A 49 9.07 2.66 -13.96
N ASN A 50 10.23 3.29 -13.83
CA ASN A 50 10.54 4.28 -12.79
C ASN A 50 9.81 5.61 -13.04
N GLY A 51 8.65 5.56 -13.71
CA GLY A 51 7.75 6.68 -13.91
C GLY A 51 7.47 7.43 -12.61
N ASN A 52 7.00 8.67 -12.74
CA ASN A 52 6.69 9.49 -11.59
C ASN A 52 5.41 9.03 -10.88
N PHE A 53 5.14 9.60 -9.70
CA PHE A 53 3.96 9.30 -8.89
C PHE A 53 2.63 9.43 -9.65
N LYS A 54 2.51 10.34 -10.64
CA LYS A 54 1.27 10.52 -11.42
C LYS A 54 0.97 9.28 -12.25
N GLN A 55 2.00 8.65 -12.80
CA GLN A 55 1.85 7.41 -13.54
C GLN A 55 1.42 6.26 -12.62
N TRP A 56 2.00 6.15 -11.42
CA TRP A 56 1.63 5.11 -10.46
C TRP A 56 0.16 5.24 -10.03
N ILE A 57 -0.32 6.46 -9.84
CA ILE A 57 -1.73 6.76 -9.57
C ILE A 57 -2.60 6.34 -10.75
N ALA A 58 -2.25 6.73 -11.97
CA ALA A 58 -3.02 6.37 -13.17
C ALA A 58 -3.14 4.86 -13.36
N GLU A 59 -2.05 4.11 -13.15
CA GLU A 59 -2.06 2.65 -13.16
C GLU A 59 -2.97 2.04 -12.09
N GLY A 60 -2.96 2.62 -10.89
CA GLY A 60 -3.83 2.21 -9.78
C GLY A 60 -5.31 2.41 -10.13
N VAL A 61 -5.67 3.59 -10.64
CA VAL A 61 -7.04 3.90 -11.08
C VAL A 61 -7.48 2.96 -12.21
N HIS A 62 -6.64 2.75 -13.23
CA HIS A 62 -6.94 1.85 -14.33
C HIS A 62 -7.19 0.42 -13.84
N LEU A 63 -6.38 -0.08 -12.89
CA LEU A 63 -6.57 -1.38 -12.28
C LEU A 63 -7.88 -1.46 -11.48
N VAL A 64 -8.20 -0.42 -10.73
CA VAL A 64 -9.44 -0.39 -9.95
C VAL A 64 -10.67 -0.47 -10.87
N CYS A 65 -10.70 0.33 -11.92
CA CYS A 65 -11.80 0.35 -12.88
C CYS A 65 -11.91 -0.93 -13.72
N GLY A 66 -10.77 -1.48 -14.17
CA GLY A 66 -10.76 -2.63 -15.08
C GLY A 66 -10.83 -3.99 -14.39
N GLN A 67 -10.61 -4.06 -13.08
CA GLN A 67 -10.40 -5.33 -12.39
C GLN A 67 -11.09 -5.43 -11.02
N VAL A 68 -10.90 -4.43 -10.14
CA VAL A 68 -11.36 -4.52 -8.74
C VAL A 68 -12.88 -4.61 -8.65
N TYR A 69 -13.58 -3.76 -9.37
CA TYR A 69 -15.05 -3.68 -9.37
C TYR A 69 -15.72 -4.59 -10.40
N ILE A 70 -15.01 -5.59 -10.94
CA ILE A 70 -15.55 -6.51 -11.93
C ILE A 70 -15.78 -7.89 -11.30
N ASP A 71 -17.01 -8.39 -11.35
CA ASP A 71 -17.37 -9.68 -10.75
C ASP A 71 -16.86 -10.90 -11.55
N GLU A 72 -17.24 -12.09 -11.09
CA GLU A 72 -16.86 -13.35 -11.73
C GLU A 72 -17.49 -13.54 -13.13
N ARG A 73 -18.55 -12.80 -13.44
CA ARG A 73 -19.26 -12.79 -14.73
C ARG A 73 -18.79 -11.65 -15.63
N ASN A 74 -17.74 -10.94 -15.24
CA ASN A 74 -17.20 -9.79 -15.95
C ASN A 74 -18.17 -8.60 -16.01
N ILE A 75 -19.03 -8.45 -15.00
CA ILE A 75 -19.99 -7.35 -14.85
C ILE A 75 -19.50 -6.39 -13.76
N THR A 76 -19.66 -5.09 -13.99
CA THR A 76 -19.37 -4.07 -12.97
C THR A 76 -20.27 -4.26 -11.75
N MET A 77 -19.66 -4.44 -10.59
CA MET A 77 -20.35 -4.60 -9.32
C MET A 77 -21.10 -3.32 -8.95
N ASN A 78 -22.32 -3.48 -8.47
CA ASN A 78 -23.03 -2.39 -7.79
C ASN A 78 -22.51 -2.28 -6.35
N VAL A 79 -21.77 -1.22 -6.05
CA VAL A 79 -21.17 -0.97 -4.72
C VAL A 79 -22.21 -0.81 -3.60
N SER A 80 -23.47 -0.54 -3.95
CA SER A 80 -24.59 -0.44 -3.01
C SER A 80 -25.26 -1.79 -2.74
N ALA A 81 -24.91 -2.84 -3.48
CA ALA A 81 -25.51 -4.16 -3.37
C ALA A 81 -24.57 -5.13 -2.63
N VAL A 82 -25.18 -6.17 -2.07
CA VAL A 82 -24.43 -7.33 -1.59
C VAL A 82 -24.05 -8.20 -2.77
N PHE A 83 -22.77 -8.55 -2.88
CA PHE A 83 -22.25 -9.39 -3.95
C PHE A 83 -21.42 -10.53 -3.37
N HIS A 84 -21.38 -11.67 -4.08
CA HIS A 84 -20.60 -12.84 -3.72
C HIS A 84 -19.38 -12.99 -4.63
N LEU A 85 -18.18 -12.89 -4.04
CA LEU A 85 -16.92 -13.17 -4.70
C LEU A 85 -16.52 -14.57 -4.29
N GLY A 86 -16.11 -15.34 -5.27
CA GLY A 86 -15.83 -16.75 -5.16
C GLY A 86 -14.41 -17.07 -5.59
N ASN A 87 -14.15 -18.37 -5.75
CA ASN A 87 -12.81 -18.84 -6.07
C ASN A 87 -12.33 -18.33 -7.44
N THR A 88 -13.26 -18.02 -8.34
CA THR A 88 -12.96 -17.43 -9.66
C THR A 88 -12.42 -16.02 -9.48
N TYR A 89 -13.06 -15.19 -8.66
CA TYR A 89 -12.55 -13.87 -8.31
C TYR A 89 -11.17 -13.94 -7.66
N TYR A 90 -10.97 -14.85 -6.70
CA TYR A 90 -9.66 -15.05 -6.06
C TYR A 90 -8.57 -15.40 -7.08
N LYS A 91 -8.80 -16.40 -7.93
CA LYS A 91 -7.82 -16.84 -8.94
C LYS A 91 -7.49 -15.73 -9.95
N LYS A 92 -8.49 -14.94 -10.36
CA LYS A 92 -8.32 -13.83 -11.30
C LYS A 92 -7.46 -12.71 -10.72
N ASN A 93 -7.57 -12.45 -9.42
CA ASN A 93 -7.01 -11.25 -8.79
C ASN A 93 -5.72 -11.48 -8.01
N ILE A 94 -5.43 -12.69 -7.53
CA ILE A 94 -4.28 -12.89 -6.64
C ILE A 94 -2.93 -12.58 -7.32
N SER A 95 -2.74 -13.00 -8.57
CA SER A 95 -1.52 -12.70 -9.32
C SER A 95 -1.35 -11.20 -9.61
N VAL A 96 -2.46 -10.48 -9.77
CA VAL A 96 -2.47 -9.03 -9.94
C VAL A 96 -1.98 -8.34 -8.66
N ILE A 97 -2.47 -8.78 -7.50
CA ILE A 97 -2.03 -8.26 -6.19
C ILE A 97 -0.54 -8.52 -5.97
N GLU A 98 -0.09 -9.76 -6.17
CA GLU A 98 1.32 -10.15 -6.03
C GLU A 98 2.22 -9.30 -6.95
N LYS A 99 1.80 -9.07 -8.20
CA LYS A 99 2.50 -8.17 -9.13
C LYS A 99 2.57 -6.73 -8.61
N ARG A 100 1.49 -6.19 -8.04
CA ARG A 100 1.47 -4.81 -7.49
C ARG A 100 2.34 -4.67 -6.24
N ILE A 101 2.41 -5.70 -5.39
CA ILE A 101 3.32 -5.74 -4.24
C ILE A 101 4.77 -5.66 -4.72
N ILE A 102 5.14 -6.50 -5.70
CA ILE A 102 6.49 -6.52 -6.28
C ILE A 102 6.83 -5.16 -6.90
N GLN A 103 5.95 -4.61 -7.73
CA GLN A 103 6.14 -3.29 -8.36
C GLN A 103 6.31 -2.18 -7.32
N GLY A 104 5.54 -2.21 -6.22
CA GLY A 104 5.67 -1.26 -5.12
C GLY A 104 7.04 -1.34 -4.43
N GLY A 105 7.52 -2.55 -4.15
CA GLY A 105 8.85 -2.78 -3.57
C GLY A 105 9.98 -2.27 -4.46
N GLN A 106 9.92 -2.55 -5.76
CA GLN A 106 10.92 -2.11 -6.73
C GLN A 106 10.94 -0.58 -6.90
N ARG A 107 9.76 0.06 -6.93
CA ARG A 107 9.64 1.53 -6.99
C ARG A 107 10.20 2.21 -5.74
N LEU A 108 9.95 1.62 -4.58
CA LEU A 108 10.51 2.10 -3.32
C LEU A 108 12.03 2.00 -3.31
N ASP A 109 12.59 0.86 -3.74
CA ASP A 109 14.04 0.68 -3.86
C ASP A 109 14.68 1.73 -4.78
N ALA A 110 14.10 1.95 -5.97
CA ALA A 110 14.56 2.98 -6.90
C ALA A 110 14.52 4.39 -6.29
N LEU A 111 13.45 4.72 -5.56
CA LEU A 111 13.31 6.00 -4.86
C LEU A 111 14.38 6.17 -3.77
N LEU A 112 14.63 5.13 -2.96
CA LEU A 112 15.66 5.15 -1.92
C LEU A 112 17.06 5.30 -2.51
N ASN A 113 17.36 4.60 -3.61
CA ASN A 113 18.63 4.73 -4.32
C ASN A 113 18.83 6.14 -4.88
N MET A 114 17.79 6.75 -5.45
CA MET A 114 17.82 8.14 -5.91
C MET A 114 18.06 9.12 -4.74
N LEU A 115 17.38 8.94 -3.60
CA LEU A 115 17.57 9.79 -2.42
C LEU A 115 18.98 9.65 -1.84
N ALA A 116 19.54 8.44 -1.80
CA ALA A 116 20.88 8.18 -1.34
C ALA A 116 21.95 8.84 -2.25
N ALA A 117 21.78 8.74 -3.58
CA ALA A 117 22.67 9.36 -4.55
C ALA A 117 22.67 10.90 -4.49
N ASN A 118 21.54 11.50 -4.12
CA ASN A 118 21.39 12.95 -3.99
C ASN A 118 21.78 13.49 -2.59
N ARG A 119 22.26 12.63 -1.68
CA ARG A 119 22.66 13.07 -0.35
C ARG A 119 23.92 13.95 -0.47
N PRO A 120 23.94 15.17 0.10
CA PRO A 120 25.14 16.01 0.12
C PRO A 120 26.29 15.24 0.78
N ASN A 121 27.45 15.19 0.11
CA ASN A 121 28.63 14.58 0.68
C ASN A 121 29.10 15.44 1.88
N PRO A 122 29.12 14.92 3.10
CA PRO A 122 29.56 15.69 4.27
C PRO A 122 31.06 16.06 4.21
N SER A 123 31.81 15.47 3.27
CA SER A 123 33.23 15.74 3.04
C SER A 123 33.51 16.84 2.01
N SER A 124 32.51 17.48 1.41
CA SER A 124 32.75 18.74 0.68
C SER A 124 32.94 19.85 1.71
N THR A 125 34.18 19.96 2.20
CA THR A 125 34.65 21.07 3.02
C THR A 125 34.15 22.38 2.40
N PRO A 126 33.34 23.18 3.11
CA PRO A 126 33.02 24.52 2.64
C PRO A 126 34.33 25.28 2.41
N PRO A 127 34.50 26.03 1.31
CA PRO A 127 35.67 26.88 1.16
C PRO A 127 35.76 27.79 2.39
N SER A 128 36.91 27.78 3.05
CA SER A 128 37.21 28.51 4.27
C SER A 128 36.76 29.97 4.16
N ILE A 129 35.60 30.31 4.74
CA ILE A 129 35.14 31.68 4.82
C ILE A 129 35.81 32.30 6.05
N THR A 130 36.71 33.23 5.77
CA THR A 130 37.37 34.12 6.71
C THR A 130 36.35 34.73 7.67
N SER A 131 36.61 34.52 8.96
CA SER A 131 35.84 35.00 10.10
C SER A 131 35.46 36.48 10.00
N THR A 132 34.18 36.77 9.85
CA THR A 132 33.62 38.10 10.13
C THR A 132 32.33 37.95 10.94
N SER A 133 32.41 38.44 12.18
CA SER A 133 31.37 38.87 13.13
C SER A 133 30.09 38.04 13.34
N MET A 134 29.83 37.78 14.62
CA MET A 134 28.54 37.35 15.17
C MET A 134 27.42 38.31 14.70
N SER A 135 26.67 37.89 13.69
CA SER A 135 25.39 38.48 13.32
C SER A 135 24.28 37.50 13.69
N SER A 136 23.31 38.00 14.44
CA SER A 136 22.07 37.33 14.83
C SER A 136 21.34 36.78 13.61
N SER A 137 21.68 35.54 13.25
CA SER A 137 21.20 34.86 12.06
C SER A 137 19.68 34.63 12.17
N PRO A 138 18.88 35.14 11.21
CA PRO A 138 17.42 34.93 11.18
C PRO A 138 17.02 33.44 11.07
N PHE A 139 17.96 32.56 10.76
CA PHE A 139 17.74 31.12 10.65
C PHE A 139 17.51 30.43 12.01
N ALA A 140 18.09 30.94 13.10
CA ALA A 140 17.82 30.38 14.43
C ALA A 140 16.37 30.59 14.85
N LYS A 141 15.77 31.74 14.51
CA LYS A 141 14.33 32.01 14.76
C LYS A 141 13.43 31.14 13.90
N LEU A 142 13.84 30.83 12.67
CA LEU A 142 13.07 29.96 11.77
C LEU A 142 13.03 28.51 12.28
N TYR A 143 14.13 28.01 12.85
CA TYR A 143 14.20 26.64 13.35
C TYR A 143 13.27 26.37 14.55
N TRP A 144 13.17 27.31 15.49
CA TRP A 144 12.24 27.23 16.61
C TRP A 144 10.76 27.34 16.18
N SER A 145 10.49 28.11 15.12
CA SER A 145 9.13 28.22 14.54
C SER A 145 8.69 26.93 13.82
N ILE A 146 9.59 26.30 13.07
CA ILE A 146 9.29 25.04 12.37
C ILE A 146 9.08 23.89 13.38
N THR A 147 9.91 23.79 14.41
CA THR A 147 9.76 22.74 15.43
C THR A 147 8.46 22.84 16.21
N THR A 148 8.03 24.06 16.57
CA THR A 148 6.72 24.29 17.21
C THR A 148 5.54 23.95 16.30
N LEU A 149 5.61 24.30 15.01
CA LEU A 149 4.60 23.92 14.03
C LEU A 149 4.48 22.39 13.88
N ILE A 150 5.60 21.67 13.85
CA ILE A 150 5.62 20.20 13.75
C ILE A 150 4.93 19.56 14.96
N VAL A 151 5.21 20.05 16.17
CA VAL A 151 4.58 19.54 17.39
C VAL A 151 3.07 19.77 17.36
N ILE A 152 2.62 20.97 17.01
CA ILE A 152 1.19 21.30 16.91
C ILE A 152 0.49 20.40 15.87
N LEU A 153 1.07 20.26 14.69
CA LEU A 153 0.52 19.41 13.63
C LEU A 153 0.48 17.93 14.03
N SER A 154 1.45 17.46 14.81
CA SER A 154 1.47 16.07 15.29
C SER A 154 0.33 15.77 16.26
N ILE A 155 -0.04 16.72 17.13
CA ILE A 155 -1.13 16.56 18.10
C ILE A 155 -2.47 16.50 17.37
N GLU A 156 -2.74 17.45 16.47
CA GLU A 156 -3.96 17.48 15.66
C GLU A 156 -4.11 16.21 14.83
N PHE A 157 -3.01 15.70 14.26
CA PHE A 157 -3.03 14.47 13.47
C PHE A 157 -3.40 13.24 14.32
N VAL A 158 -2.91 13.14 15.56
CA VAL A 158 -3.27 12.05 16.48
C VAL A 158 -4.75 12.11 16.87
N ILE A 159 -5.30 13.30 17.08
CA ILE A 159 -6.73 13.50 17.38
C ILE A 159 -7.59 13.06 16.18
N VAL A 160 -7.20 13.43 14.96
CA VAL A 160 -7.93 13.02 13.75
C VAL A 160 -7.89 11.51 13.55
N ILE A 161 -6.72 10.87 13.72
CA ILE A 161 -6.60 9.40 13.59
C ILE A 161 -7.46 8.68 14.61
N THR A 162 -7.43 9.11 15.88
CA THR A 162 -8.25 8.49 16.93
C THR A 162 -9.74 8.65 16.65
N PHE A 163 -10.18 9.82 16.19
CA PHE A 163 -11.57 10.06 15.80
C PHE A 163 -12.01 9.21 14.60
N ILE A 164 -11.17 9.09 13.57
CA ILE A 164 -11.42 8.22 12.42
C ILE A 164 -11.49 6.75 12.85
N GLY A 165 -10.57 6.30 13.72
CA GLY A 165 -10.55 4.95 14.27
C GLY A 165 -11.85 4.61 15.01
N ILE A 166 -12.32 5.51 15.88
CA ILE A 166 -13.60 5.36 16.60
C ILE A 166 -14.77 5.31 15.62
N ARG A 167 -14.78 6.18 14.60
CA ARG A 167 -15.85 6.22 13.60
C ARG A 167 -15.88 4.97 12.72
N MET A 168 -14.73 4.43 12.35
CA MET A 168 -14.61 3.18 11.59
C MET A 168 -15.05 1.98 12.44
N PHE A 169 -14.70 1.97 13.73
CA PHE A 169 -15.17 0.96 14.66
C PHE A 169 -16.71 0.94 14.77
N MET A 170 -17.34 2.12 14.81
CA MET A 170 -18.80 2.27 14.87
C MET A 170 -19.52 1.85 13.57
N ARG A 171 -18.88 1.99 12.39
CA ARG A 171 -19.49 1.67 11.09
C ARG A 171 -19.45 0.18 10.68
N ARG A 172 -18.86 -0.70 11.49
CA ARG A 172 -18.72 -2.15 11.19
C ARG A 172 -20.01 -2.98 11.24
N LYS A 173 -21.21 -2.39 11.17
CA LYS A 173 -22.50 -3.09 11.33
C LYS A 173 -23.38 -3.18 10.07
N GLN A 174 -22.82 -3.10 8.86
CA GLN A 174 -23.62 -3.45 7.67
C GLN A 174 -23.03 -4.67 6.95
N PRO A 175 -23.80 -5.78 6.88
CA PRO A 175 -23.36 -7.04 6.31
C PRO A 175 -23.32 -6.97 4.77
N ILE A 176 -22.16 -7.28 4.19
CA ILE A 176 -22.03 -7.62 2.76
C ILE A 176 -21.58 -9.07 2.69
N THR A 177 -22.45 -9.91 2.15
CA THR A 177 -22.31 -11.37 2.10
C THR A 177 -21.51 -11.82 0.88
N LEU A 178 -20.37 -12.50 1.09
CA LEU A 178 -19.54 -13.10 0.03
C LEU A 178 -19.53 -14.63 0.15
N SER A 179 -19.71 -15.39 -0.95
CA SER A 179 -19.70 -16.87 -0.94
C SER A 179 -18.69 -17.42 -1.94
N PHE A 180 -17.81 -18.32 -1.45
CA PHE A 180 -16.81 -19.01 -2.27
C PHE A 180 -17.14 -20.50 -2.31
N SER A 181 -17.60 -20.99 -3.46
CA SER A 181 -17.71 -22.43 -3.75
C SER A 181 -16.34 -23.00 -4.11
N THR A 182 -15.98 -24.15 -3.54
CA THR A 182 -14.84 -24.95 -4.00
C THR A 182 -15.36 -26.21 -4.68
N PRO A 183 -14.86 -26.59 -5.88
CA PRO A 183 -15.23 -27.83 -6.51
C PRO A 183 -14.57 -29.00 -5.77
N PHE A 184 -15.39 -29.89 -5.21
CA PHE A 184 -14.97 -31.19 -4.70
C PHE A 184 -14.35 -32.02 -5.83
N LYS A 185 -13.09 -32.44 -5.66
CA LYS A 185 -12.53 -33.56 -6.42
C LYS A 185 -13.10 -34.86 -5.82
N LYS A 186 -13.71 -35.68 -6.66
CA LYS A 186 -13.90 -37.12 -6.40
C LYS A 186 -12.60 -37.85 -6.65
#